data_AF-A0A3S0WSL5-F1
#
_entry.id   AF-A0A3S0WSL5-F1
#
_cell.length_a   1.000
_cell.length_b   1.000
_cell.length_c   1.000
_cell.angle_alpha   90.00
_cell.angle_beta   90.00
_cell.angle_gamma   90.00
#
_symmetry.space_group_name_H-M   'P 1'
#
loop_
_entity.id
_entity.type
_entity.pdbx_description
1 polymer ?
#
loop_
_entity_poly.entity_id
_entity_poly.type
_entity_poly.pdbx_seq_one_letter_code
_entity_poly.pdbx_strand_id
1 'polypeptide(L)'
;MALIYTARLDPDKPEWIRRRLVAHGLPADVTAEKVGSYRFDDPAGEIGVESMLVRVGDQLYQTAFAYRGDAPLEGDVVAEAEHSVLGHRWVVDAATDPDARRILAAGVRGEIPQARLEMHDESGTYLETRAPDLTLRVIGADATGELEVPVELSETDEADVDGPRCLIAEGDGVRAVVARLT
;
A
#
# COMPACT_ATOMS: atom_id res chain seq x y z
N MET A 1 12.31 -2.25 -5.36
CA MET A 1 12.76 -0.85 -5.42
C MET A 1 11.75 -0.15 -6.29
N ALA A 2 11.10 0.89 -5.76
CA ALA A 2 9.91 1.46 -6.36
C ALA A 2 10.32 2.64 -7.23
N LEU A 3 10.08 2.52 -8.53
CA LEU A 3 10.28 3.60 -9.50
C LEU A 3 9.05 4.51 -9.48
N ILE A 4 9.23 5.76 -9.10
CA ILE A 4 8.17 6.75 -8.98
C ILE A 4 8.46 7.90 -9.93
N TYR A 5 7.63 8.02 -10.97
CA TYR A 5 7.75 9.09 -11.93
C TYR A 5 6.97 10.32 -11.48
N THR A 6 7.52 11.49 -11.77
CA THR A 6 6.74 12.72 -11.87
C THR A 6 5.75 12.52 -12.99
N ALA A 7 4.51 12.18 -12.66
CA ALA A 7 3.52 11.77 -13.63
C ALA A 7 2.13 12.28 -13.24
N ARG A 8 1.30 12.46 -14.26
CA ARG A 8 -0.14 12.61 -14.10
C ARG A 8 -0.79 11.23 -14.19
N LEU A 9 -1.79 11.03 -13.34
CA LEU A 9 -2.62 9.84 -13.28
C LEU A 9 -4.07 10.28 -13.53
N ASP A 10 -4.76 9.63 -14.45
CA ASP A 10 -6.18 9.86 -14.71
C ASP A 10 -6.94 8.53 -14.74
N PRO A 11 -7.81 8.22 -13.76
CA PRO A 11 -8.09 9.03 -12.56
C PRO A 11 -6.89 9.09 -11.60
N ASP A 12 -6.91 10.03 -10.67
CA ASP A 12 -5.80 10.25 -9.72
C ASP A 12 -5.90 9.40 -8.44
N LYS A 13 -4.84 9.41 -7.64
CA LYS A 13 -4.77 8.65 -6.37
C LYS A 13 -5.87 9.04 -5.37
N PRO A 14 -6.17 10.32 -5.11
CA PRO A 14 -7.30 10.71 -4.28
C PRO A 14 -8.63 10.07 -4.70
N GLU A 15 -8.91 10.00 -6.00
CA GLU A 15 -10.11 9.32 -6.50
C GLU A 15 -10.08 7.81 -6.23
N TRP A 16 -8.94 7.14 -6.40
CA TRP A 16 -8.81 5.71 -6.06
C TRP A 16 -9.02 5.43 -4.57
N ILE A 17 -8.47 6.28 -3.70
CA ILE A 17 -8.67 6.22 -2.24
C ILE A 17 -10.15 6.36 -1.92
N ARG A 18 -10.82 7.39 -2.47
CA ARG A 18 -12.26 7.62 -2.27
C ARG A 18 -13.07 6.40 -2.69
N ARG A 19 -12.80 5.83 -3.87
CA ARG A 19 -13.48 4.61 -4.36
C ARG A 19 -13.34 3.44 -3.39
N ARG A 20 -12.14 3.19 -2.84
CA ARG A 20 -11.96 2.12 -1.85
C ARG A 20 -12.68 2.40 -0.55
N LEU A 21 -12.58 3.61 0.00
CA LEU A 21 -13.30 3.97 1.23
C LEU A 21 -14.81 3.77 1.07
N VAL A 22 -15.40 4.20 -0.06
CA VAL A 22 -16.82 3.98 -0.36
C VAL A 22 -17.15 2.49 -0.47
N ALA A 23 -16.31 1.70 -1.13
CA ALA A 23 -16.47 0.25 -1.21
C ALA A 23 -16.39 -0.45 0.17
N HIS A 24 -15.77 0.20 1.16
CA HIS A 24 -15.74 -0.22 2.56
C HIS A 24 -16.87 0.36 3.42
N GLY A 25 -17.85 1.03 2.81
CA GLY A 25 -19.06 1.50 3.47
C GLY A 25 -19.01 2.95 3.95
N LEU A 26 -17.97 3.72 3.61
CA LEU A 26 -17.95 5.16 3.89
C LEU A 26 -18.87 5.93 2.92
N PRO A 27 -19.34 7.14 3.30
CA PRO A 27 -20.19 7.97 2.45
C PRO A 27 -19.57 8.29 1.09
N ALA A 28 -20.40 8.48 0.06
CA ALA A 28 -19.95 8.75 -1.31
C ALA A 28 -19.15 10.06 -1.48
N ASP A 29 -19.36 11.02 -0.57
CA ASP A 29 -18.69 12.30 -0.48
C ASP A 29 -17.52 12.30 0.54
N VAL A 30 -17.06 11.12 0.97
CA VAL A 30 -15.93 10.99 1.88
C VAL A 30 -14.70 11.74 1.38
N THR A 31 -14.14 12.56 2.25
CA THR A 31 -12.86 13.22 2.07
C THR A 31 -11.85 12.58 3.01
N ALA A 32 -10.64 12.34 2.49
CA ALA A 32 -9.58 11.67 3.22
C ALA A 32 -8.29 12.50 3.14
N GLU A 33 -7.64 12.70 4.27
CA GLU A 33 -6.33 13.35 4.34
C GLU A 33 -5.23 12.30 4.33
N LYS A 34 -4.24 12.42 3.44
CA LYS A 34 -3.11 11.49 3.42
C LYS A 34 -2.21 11.71 4.64
N VAL A 35 -2.01 10.66 5.42
CA VAL A 35 -1.01 10.60 6.50
C VAL A 35 0.34 10.17 5.93
N GLY A 36 0.34 9.10 5.15
CA GLY A 36 1.59 8.52 4.66
C GLY A 36 1.35 7.32 3.77
N SER A 37 2.44 6.77 3.26
CA SER A 37 2.42 5.59 2.41
C SER A 37 3.68 4.76 2.59
N TYR A 38 3.54 3.46 2.35
CA TYR A 38 4.65 2.52 2.27
C TYR A 38 4.46 1.62 1.05
N ARG A 39 5.57 1.00 0.62
CA ARG A 39 5.57 0.17 -0.59
C ARG A 39 6.39 -1.10 -0.42
N PHE A 40 5.95 -2.13 -1.10
CA PHE A 40 6.73 -3.32 -1.43
C PHE A 40 6.71 -3.48 -2.95
N ASP A 41 7.77 -4.04 -3.51
CA ASP A 41 7.77 -4.49 -4.89
C ASP A 41 8.04 -5.98 -4.94
N ASP A 42 7.45 -6.64 -5.92
CA ASP A 42 7.83 -7.99 -6.26
C ASP A 42 9.32 -8.05 -6.65
N PRO A 43 10.08 -9.06 -6.20
CA PRO A 43 11.47 -9.24 -6.61
C PRO A 43 11.68 -9.39 -8.13
N ALA A 44 10.68 -9.85 -8.90
CA ALA A 44 10.76 -9.89 -10.36
C ALA A 44 10.51 -8.51 -11.00
N GLY A 45 10.03 -7.53 -10.23
CA GLY A 45 9.82 -6.15 -10.65
C GLY A 45 8.53 -5.91 -11.43
N GLU A 46 7.61 -6.88 -11.47
CA GLU A 46 6.38 -6.81 -12.27
C GLU A 46 5.24 -6.08 -11.57
N ILE A 47 5.16 -6.20 -10.24
CA ILE A 47 4.05 -5.70 -9.43
C ILE A 47 4.61 -4.84 -8.29
N GLY A 48 4.19 -3.59 -8.24
CA GLY A 48 4.38 -2.72 -7.10
C GLY A 48 3.11 -2.68 -6.24
N VAL A 49 3.26 -2.83 -4.93
CA VAL A 49 2.18 -2.70 -3.95
C VAL A 49 2.40 -1.45 -3.12
N GLU A 50 1.43 -0.53 -3.13
CA GLU A 50 1.43 0.69 -2.33
C GLU A 50 0.26 0.70 -1.37
N SER A 51 0.56 0.80 -0.08
CA SER A 51 -0.45 1.07 0.94
C SER A 51 -0.39 2.54 1.33
N MET A 52 -1.55 3.17 1.43
CA MET A 52 -1.72 4.56 1.82
C MET A 52 -2.59 4.62 3.07
N LEU A 53 -2.07 5.26 4.11
CA LEU A 53 -2.81 5.57 5.33
C LEU A 53 -3.42 6.96 5.20
N VAL A 54 -4.70 7.06 5.55
CA VAL A 54 -5.48 8.28 5.43
C VAL A 54 -6.36 8.50 6.65
N ARG A 55 -6.59 9.76 7.02
CA ARG A 55 -7.56 10.13 8.06
C ARG A 55 -8.89 10.52 7.44
N VAL A 56 -9.98 10.02 8.02
CA VAL A 56 -11.34 10.47 7.76
C VAL A 56 -11.94 10.90 9.10
N GLY A 57 -12.03 12.21 9.33
CA GLY A 57 -12.25 12.74 10.67
C GLY A 57 -11.14 12.29 11.62
N ASP A 58 -11.52 11.70 12.76
CA ASP A 58 -10.57 11.22 13.77
C ASP A 58 -10.13 9.76 13.55
N GLN A 59 -10.73 9.05 12.57
CA GLN A 59 -10.43 7.65 12.30
C GLN A 59 -9.31 7.50 11.26
N LEU A 60 -8.49 6.47 11.45
CA LEU A 60 -7.41 6.10 10.54
C LEU A 60 -7.82 4.92 9.67
N TYR A 61 -7.63 5.06 8.36
CA TYR A 61 -7.92 4.04 7.37
C TYR A 61 -6.71 3.71 6.52
N GLN A 62 -6.66 2.49 6.00
CA GLN A 62 -5.71 2.03 5.01
C GLN A 62 -6.43 1.70 3.70
N THR A 63 -5.81 2.10 2.61
CA THR A 63 -6.08 1.57 1.27
C THR A 63 -4.81 0.94 0.74
N ALA A 64 -4.92 -0.18 0.01
CA ALA A 64 -3.77 -0.88 -0.54
C ALA A 64 -4.00 -1.18 -2.02
N PHE A 65 -3.05 -0.79 -2.87
CA PHE A 65 -3.17 -0.86 -4.32
C PHE A 65 -2.02 -1.63 -4.93
N ALA A 66 -2.33 -2.52 -5.87
CA ALA A 66 -1.37 -3.15 -6.75
C ALA A 66 -1.40 -2.49 -8.14
N TYR A 67 -0.23 -2.16 -8.67
CA TYR A 67 -0.07 -1.53 -9.98
C TYR A 67 0.36 -2.58 -11.02
N ARG A 68 -0.42 -2.70 -12.10
CA ARG A 68 -0.16 -3.67 -13.18
C ARG A 68 -0.12 -3.00 -14.55
N GLY A 69 0.73 -3.54 -15.43
CA GLY A 69 0.78 -3.17 -16.85
C GLY A 69 -0.32 -3.83 -17.68
N ASP A 70 -0.76 -5.03 -17.28
CA ASP A 70 -1.78 -5.82 -17.96
C ASP A 70 -3.00 -6.05 -17.06
N ALA A 71 -4.13 -6.38 -17.68
CA ALA A 71 -5.38 -6.64 -16.96
C ALA A 71 -5.22 -7.81 -15.98
N PRO A 72 -5.67 -7.68 -14.72
CA PRO A 72 -5.58 -8.76 -13.75
C PRO A 72 -6.51 -9.92 -14.11
N LEU A 73 -6.08 -11.15 -13.83
CA LEU A 73 -6.94 -12.34 -13.94
C LEU A 73 -7.90 -12.45 -12.75
N GLU A 74 -7.46 -11.99 -11.58
CA GLU A 74 -8.17 -12.04 -10.30
C GLU A 74 -7.90 -10.75 -9.50
N GLY A 75 -8.80 -10.43 -8.58
CA GLY A 75 -8.74 -9.22 -7.75
C GLY A 75 -9.67 -8.11 -8.25
N ASP A 76 -10.03 -7.22 -7.32
CA ASP A 76 -11.00 -6.16 -7.59
C ASP A 76 -10.30 -4.96 -8.24
N VAL A 77 -10.65 -4.67 -9.50
CA VAL A 77 -10.16 -3.49 -10.20
C VAL A 77 -10.78 -2.23 -9.58
N VAL A 78 -9.94 -1.35 -9.03
CA VAL A 78 -10.34 -0.05 -8.47
C VAL A 78 -10.41 1.01 -9.56
N ALA A 79 -9.45 0.97 -10.49
CA ALA A 79 -9.40 1.85 -11.64
C ALA A 79 -8.55 1.26 -12.78
N GLU A 80 -8.98 1.54 -13.99
CA GLU A 80 -8.08 1.69 -15.14
C GLU A 80 -7.59 3.14 -15.14
N ALA A 81 -6.28 3.35 -15.28
CA ALA A 81 -5.67 4.67 -15.18
C ALA A 81 -4.64 4.93 -16.28
N GLU A 82 -4.68 6.12 -16.86
CA GLU A 82 -3.67 6.60 -17.78
C GLU A 82 -2.51 7.25 -17.01
N HIS A 83 -1.34 6.62 -17.07
CA HIS A 83 -0.12 7.13 -16.48
C HIS A 83 0.71 7.85 -17.56
N SER A 84 0.98 9.14 -17.39
CA SER A 84 1.61 9.97 -18.45
C SER A 84 2.96 9.46 -18.97
N VAL A 85 3.73 8.76 -18.12
CA VAL A 85 5.01 8.12 -18.51
C VAL A 85 4.86 6.64 -18.89
N LEU A 86 4.08 5.88 -18.12
CA LEU A 86 4.04 4.42 -18.18
C LEU A 86 2.89 3.85 -19.02
N GLY A 87 2.04 4.70 -19.59
CA GLY A 87 0.86 4.33 -20.36
C GLY A 87 -0.31 3.87 -19.49
N HIS A 88 -1.21 3.11 -20.10
CA HIS A 88 -2.35 2.51 -19.42
C HIS A 88 -1.92 1.57 -18.30
N ARG A 89 -2.61 1.64 -17.16
CA ARG A 89 -2.34 0.85 -15.96
C ARG A 89 -3.61 0.37 -15.31
N TRP A 90 -3.53 -0.83 -14.73
CA TRP A 90 -4.57 -1.39 -13.88
C TRP A 90 -4.19 -1.15 -12.41
N VAL A 91 -5.12 -0.55 -11.67
CA VAL A 91 -5.03 -0.35 -10.23
C VAL A 91 -6.00 -1.31 -9.57
N VAL A 92 -5.46 -2.29 -8.86
CA VAL A 92 -6.22 -3.39 -8.25
C VAL A 92 -6.15 -3.25 -6.73
N ASP A 93 -7.20 -3.62 -6.02
CA ASP A 93 -7.15 -3.72 -4.56
C ASP A 93 -6.17 -4.84 -4.16
N ALA A 94 -5.09 -4.46 -3.47
CA ALA A 94 -4.06 -5.40 -3.05
C ALA A 94 -4.58 -6.41 -2.01
N ALA A 95 -5.69 -6.13 -1.32
CA ALA A 95 -6.30 -7.07 -0.39
C ALA A 95 -7.03 -8.22 -1.10
N THR A 96 -7.39 -8.07 -2.38
CA THR A 96 -8.10 -9.09 -3.18
C THR A 96 -7.29 -9.64 -4.34
N ASP A 97 -6.19 -8.99 -4.73
CA ASP A 97 -5.23 -9.48 -5.74
C ASP A 97 -4.31 -10.57 -5.14
N PRO A 98 -4.32 -11.83 -5.66
CA PRO A 98 -3.52 -12.92 -5.11
C PRO A 98 -2.00 -12.67 -5.11
N ASP A 99 -1.46 -12.03 -6.15
CA ASP A 99 -0.03 -11.75 -6.22
C ASP A 99 0.35 -10.63 -5.26
N ALA A 100 -0.49 -9.60 -5.16
CA ALA A 100 -0.28 -8.51 -4.22
C ALA A 100 -0.33 -9.01 -2.76
N ARG A 101 -1.28 -9.89 -2.44
CA ARG A 101 -1.35 -10.57 -1.14
C ARG A 101 -0.09 -11.39 -0.87
N ARG A 102 0.46 -12.10 -1.86
CA ARG A 102 1.73 -12.84 -1.70
C ARG A 102 2.88 -11.89 -1.37
N ILE A 103 2.97 -10.74 -2.04
CA ILE A 103 4.00 -9.72 -1.80
C ILE A 103 3.85 -9.13 -0.39
N LEU A 104 2.64 -8.74 0.02
CA LEU A 104 2.38 -8.23 1.37
C LEU A 104 2.71 -9.26 2.45
N ALA A 105 2.32 -10.53 2.26
CA ALA A 105 2.64 -11.61 3.18
C ALA A 105 4.16 -11.82 3.32
N ALA A 106 4.91 -11.78 2.21
CA ALA A 106 6.37 -11.82 2.25
C ALA A 106 6.97 -10.63 3.02
N GLY A 107 6.37 -9.43 2.88
CA GLY A 107 6.72 -8.26 3.67
C GLY A 107 6.48 -8.44 5.17
N VAL A 108 5.32 -8.99 5.57
CA VAL A 108 4.99 -9.31 6.97
C VAL A 108 5.95 -10.37 7.53
N ARG A 109 6.35 -11.36 6.73
CA ARG A 109 7.37 -12.35 7.13
C ARG A 109 8.78 -11.77 7.23
N GLY A 110 9.03 -10.61 6.63
CA GLY A 110 10.35 -9.98 6.55
C GLY A 110 11.25 -10.59 5.47
N GLU A 111 10.67 -11.29 4.49
CA GLU A 111 11.37 -11.93 3.39
C GLU A 111 11.75 -10.93 2.30
N ILE A 112 10.96 -9.87 2.14
CA ILE A 112 11.25 -8.75 1.25
C ILE A 112 11.34 -7.45 2.07
N PRO A 113 12.31 -6.57 1.77
CA PRO A 113 12.42 -5.31 2.46
C PRO A 113 11.36 -4.33 1.96
N GLN A 114 11.05 -3.33 2.79
CA GLN A 114 10.35 -2.14 2.34
C GLN A 114 11.06 -1.54 1.11
N ALA A 115 10.30 -1.16 0.09
CA ALA A 115 10.86 -0.61 -1.13
C ALA A 115 11.50 0.77 -0.87
N ARG A 116 12.72 0.95 -1.40
CA ARG A 116 13.33 2.29 -1.58
C ARG A 116 12.59 3.04 -2.68
N LEU A 117 12.37 4.34 -2.47
CA LEU A 117 11.59 5.18 -3.39
C LEU A 117 12.55 5.95 -4.30
N GLU A 118 12.70 5.52 -5.55
CA GLU A 118 13.50 6.24 -6.54
C GLU A 118 12.58 7.16 -7.35
N MET A 119 12.88 8.45 -7.28
CA MET A 119 12.14 9.49 -7.97
C MET A 119 12.75 9.73 -9.34
N HIS A 120 11.90 9.74 -10.37
CA HIS A 120 12.27 10.02 -11.75
C HIS A 120 11.43 11.18 -12.29
N ASP A 121 11.97 11.95 -13.23
CA ASP A 121 11.18 12.93 -13.97
C ASP A 121 10.31 12.27 -15.06
N GLU A 122 9.58 13.09 -15.82
CA GLU A 122 8.72 12.63 -16.92
C GLU A 122 9.48 11.91 -18.05
N SER A 123 10.80 12.16 -18.20
CA SER A 123 11.66 11.49 -19.19
C SER A 123 12.23 10.16 -18.69
N GLY A 124 12.03 9.85 -17.41
CA GLY A 124 12.62 8.70 -16.73
C GLY A 124 14.02 8.95 -16.18
N THR A 125 14.50 10.19 -16.19
CA THR A 125 15.79 10.54 -15.58
C THR A 125 15.68 10.45 -14.07
N TYR A 126 16.62 9.74 -13.43
CA TYR A 126 16.71 9.67 -11.96
C TYR A 126 16.95 11.06 -11.37
N LEU A 127 16.18 11.39 -10.34
CA LEU A 127 16.27 12.65 -9.59
C LEU A 127 16.92 12.41 -8.23
N GLU A 128 16.29 11.56 -7.41
CA GLU A 128 16.73 11.29 -6.05
C GLU A 128 16.13 10.00 -5.49
N THR A 129 16.64 9.56 -4.35
CA THR A 129 16.00 8.52 -3.53
C THR A 129 15.38 9.18 -2.31
N ARG A 130 14.07 9.02 -2.12
CA ARG A 130 13.34 9.60 -1.00
C ARG A 130 13.18 8.60 0.14
N ALA A 131 13.22 9.08 1.38
CA ALA A 131 12.75 8.30 2.52
C ALA A 131 11.23 8.07 2.43
N PRO A 132 10.72 6.91 2.83
CA PRO A 132 9.28 6.67 2.83
C PRO A 132 8.59 7.54 3.89
N ASP A 133 7.31 7.87 3.65
CA ASP A 133 6.51 8.64 4.62
C ASP A 133 6.29 7.81 5.91
N LEU A 134 6.15 6.49 5.76
CA LEU A 134 5.99 5.52 6.84
C LEU A 134 7.12 4.51 6.80
N THR A 135 7.76 4.26 7.93
CA THR A 135 8.73 3.17 8.10
C THR A 135 8.06 1.92 8.61
N LEU A 136 8.54 0.76 8.18
CA LEU A 136 7.94 -0.52 8.53
C LEU A 136 8.79 -1.31 9.53
N ARG A 137 8.12 -1.92 10.50
CA ARG A 137 8.74 -2.83 11.47
C ARG A 137 7.94 -4.12 11.55
N VAL A 138 8.65 -5.23 11.56
CA VAL A 138 8.05 -6.55 11.75
C VAL A 138 8.19 -6.94 13.22
N ILE A 139 7.08 -7.37 13.83
CA ILE A 139 7.02 -7.90 15.20
C ILE A 139 6.28 -9.26 15.19
N GLY A 140 6.29 -9.96 16.33
CA GLY A 140 5.68 -11.27 16.46
C GLY A 140 6.57 -12.39 15.93
N ALA A 141 6.47 -13.56 16.56
CA ALA A 141 7.25 -14.74 16.20
C ALA A 141 6.47 -15.70 15.29
N ASP A 142 5.14 -15.72 15.39
CA ASP A 142 4.31 -16.66 14.65
C ASP A 142 3.99 -16.18 13.24
N ALA A 143 4.77 -16.64 12.27
CA ALA A 143 4.60 -16.36 10.85
C ALA A 143 3.68 -17.34 10.11
N THR A 144 2.87 -18.11 10.85
CA THR A 144 1.83 -18.98 10.30
C THR A 144 0.51 -18.22 10.15
N GLY A 145 -0.41 -18.75 9.35
CA GLY A 145 -1.72 -18.13 9.12
C GLY A 145 -1.90 -17.48 7.75
N GLU A 146 -3.11 -16.97 7.55
CA GLU A 146 -3.52 -16.24 6.36
C GLU A 146 -3.25 -14.73 6.52
N LEU A 147 -3.00 -14.04 5.40
CA LEU A 147 -2.79 -12.60 5.43
C LEU A 147 -4.10 -11.86 5.71
N GLU A 148 -4.10 -11.07 6.78
CA GLU A 148 -5.11 -10.06 7.07
C GLU A 148 -4.53 -8.66 6.79
N VAL A 149 -5.28 -7.86 6.02
CA VAL A 149 -4.97 -6.46 5.72
C VAL A 149 -6.12 -5.61 6.25
N PRO A 150 -6.01 -5.05 7.47
CA PRO A 150 -7.08 -4.24 8.04
C PRO A 150 -7.29 -2.95 7.24
N VAL A 151 -8.55 -2.53 7.17
CA VAL A 151 -8.99 -1.30 6.49
C VAL A 151 -9.10 -0.17 7.49
N GLU A 152 -9.84 -0.36 8.58
CA GLU A 152 -9.84 0.56 9.70
C GLU A 152 -8.68 0.18 10.63
N LEU A 153 -7.87 1.17 10.97
CA LEU A 153 -6.67 0.99 11.77
C LEU A 153 -6.88 1.57 13.16
N SER A 154 -6.40 0.84 14.17
CA SER A 154 -6.24 1.37 15.52
C SER A 154 -4.77 1.70 15.76
N GLU A 155 -4.51 2.85 16.37
CA GLU A 155 -3.17 3.18 16.85
C GLU A 155 -2.77 2.18 17.93
N THR A 156 -1.49 1.79 17.95
CA THR A 156 -0.96 0.84 18.93
C THR A 156 0.36 1.32 19.52
N ASP A 157 0.46 1.21 20.84
CA ASP A 157 1.72 1.36 21.56
C ASP A 157 2.42 0.01 21.80
N GLU A 158 1.69 -1.10 21.64
CA GLU A 158 2.10 -2.43 22.09
C GLU A 158 2.92 -3.18 21.03
N ALA A 159 3.99 -3.80 21.50
CA ALA A 159 4.75 -4.78 20.74
C ALA A 159 4.50 -6.15 21.37
N ASP A 160 3.48 -6.86 20.89
CA ASP A 160 3.38 -8.29 21.16
C ASP A 160 4.43 -9.01 20.30
N VAL A 161 5.54 -9.36 20.94
CA VAL A 161 6.68 -10.00 20.27
C VAL A 161 6.52 -11.53 20.18
N ASP A 162 5.64 -12.12 20.99
CA ASP A 162 5.40 -13.56 21.05
C ASP A 162 4.15 -13.97 20.26
N GLY A 163 3.30 -13.00 19.90
CA GLY A 163 2.06 -13.20 19.15
C GLY A 163 2.22 -13.34 17.63
N PRO A 164 1.09 -13.19 16.88
CA PRO A 164 1.06 -13.31 15.44
C PRO A 164 2.01 -12.31 14.77
N ARG A 165 2.61 -12.72 13.66
CA ARG A 165 3.49 -11.86 12.87
C ARG A 165 2.71 -10.65 12.38
N CYS A 166 3.16 -9.47 12.78
CA CYS A 166 2.53 -8.20 12.43
C CYS A 166 3.53 -7.28 11.73
N LEU A 167 3.02 -6.52 10.75
CA LEU A 167 3.69 -5.40 10.14
C LEU A 167 3.16 -4.11 10.74
N ILE A 168 4.05 -3.35 11.39
CA ILE A 168 3.75 -2.06 12.01
C ILE A 168 4.25 -0.95 11.09
N ALA A 169 3.39 0.01 10.76
CA ALA A 169 3.78 1.25 10.09
C ALA A 169 3.93 2.37 11.12
N GLU A 170 5.05 3.11 11.04
CA GLU A 170 5.41 4.21 11.95
C GLU A 170 5.84 5.45 11.13
N GLY A 171 5.19 6.59 11.37
CA GLY A 171 5.52 7.88 10.76
C GLY A 171 4.45 8.95 11.01
N ASP A 172 4.85 10.23 11.02
CA ASP A 172 3.96 11.40 11.26
C ASP A 172 3.03 11.26 12.48
N GLY A 173 3.57 10.76 13.60
CA GLY A 173 2.82 10.55 14.84
C GLY A 173 1.87 9.34 14.82
N VAL A 174 1.79 8.60 13.71
CA VAL A 174 1.00 7.38 13.59
C VAL A 174 1.86 6.15 13.83
N ARG A 175 1.30 5.19 14.57
CA ARG A 175 1.82 3.84 14.76
C ARG A 175 0.67 2.83 14.74
N ALA A 176 0.61 1.97 13.73
CA ALA A 176 -0.52 1.04 13.55
C ALA A 176 -0.10 -0.32 12.98
N VAL A 177 -0.83 -1.38 13.32
CA VAL A 177 -0.72 -2.70 12.66
C VAL A 177 -1.40 -2.61 11.31
N VAL A 178 -0.62 -2.65 10.23
CA VAL A 178 -1.10 -2.48 8.85
C VAL A 178 -1.31 -3.79 8.09
N ALA A 179 -0.74 -4.88 8.59
CA ALA A 179 -1.00 -6.24 8.13
C ALA A 179 -0.57 -7.26 9.20
N ARG A 180 -1.18 -8.44 9.21
CA ARG A 180 -0.81 -9.55 10.11
C ARG A 180 -1.06 -10.91 9.47
N LEU A 181 -0.46 -11.95 10.05
CA LEU A 181 -0.76 -13.35 9.73
C LEU A 181 -1.60 -13.94 10.87
N THR A 182 -2.79 -14.47 10.57
CA THR A 182 -3.76 -14.98 11.56
C THR A 182 -4.36 -16.34 11.21
#